data_AF-A0A7J3F110-F1
#
_entry.id   AF-A0A7J3F110-F1
#
_cell.length_a   1.000
_cell.length_b   1.000
_cell.length_c   1.000
_cell.angle_alpha   90.00
_cell.angle_beta   90.00
_cell.angle_gamma   90.00
#
_symmetry.space_group_name_H-M   'P 1'
#
loop_
_entity.id
_entity.type
_entity.pdbx_description
1 polymer ?
#
loop_
_entity_poly.entity_id
_entity_poly.type
_entity_poly.pdbx_seq_one_letter_code
_entity_poly.pdbx_strand_id
1 'polypeptide(L)'
;MNKKLQIIIILTLILFSSYLTAYTITAHGISSKHIIEFNNDLYWRTSPSGSLFPWPREPGMLQALSKVNEIDKIIYYNLIKPFTLLISSLIVWIITSILILKSLKHLKRSSSSL
;
A
#
# COMPACT_ATOMS: atom_id res chain seq x y z
N MET A 1 27.00 9.40 -9.14
CA MET A 1 26.27 8.15 -8.80
C MET A 1 26.39 7.19 -9.97
N ASN A 2 26.84 5.95 -9.74
CA ASN A 2 27.07 4.98 -10.81
C ASN A 2 25.75 4.67 -11.55
N LYS A 3 25.75 4.66 -12.89
CA LYS A 3 24.54 4.41 -13.70
C LYS A 3 23.83 3.09 -13.32
N LYS A 4 24.61 2.03 -13.04
CA LYS A 4 24.10 0.74 -12.55
C LYS A 4 23.36 0.86 -11.22
N LEU A 5 23.91 1.63 -10.26
CA LEU A 5 23.29 1.88 -8.97
C LEU A 5 21.98 2.67 -9.11
N GLN A 6 21.93 3.67 -10.01
CA GLN A 6 20.70 4.42 -10.29
C GLN A 6 19.58 3.52 -10.80
N ILE A 7 19.90 2.60 -11.72
CA ILE A 7 18.94 1.65 -12.29
C ILE A 7 18.42 0.71 -11.19
N ILE A 8 19.30 0.18 -10.33
CA ILE A 8 18.90 -0.69 -9.21
C ILE A 8 17.96 0.04 -8.24
N ILE A 9 18.26 1.30 -7.92
CA ILE A 9 17.41 2.13 -7.05
C ILE A 9 16.02 2.32 -7.68
N ILE A 10 15.96 2.69 -8.96
CA ILE A 10 14.69 2.88 -9.68
C ILE A 10 13.89 1.57 -9.72
N LEU A 11 14.53 0.44 -10.03
CA LEU A 11 13.86 -0.86 -10.07
C LEU A 11 13.31 -1.25 -8.70
N THR A 12 14.09 -1.05 -7.64
CA THR A 12 13.67 -1.32 -6.26
C THR A 12 12.48 -0.45 -5.86
N LEU A 13 12.49 0.84 -6.22
CA LEU A 13 11.38 1.76 -5.97
C LEU A 13 10.12 1.36 -6.73
N ILE A 14 10.23 0.94 -7.99
CA ILE A 14 9.07 0.46 -8.78
C ILE A 14 8.44 -0.78 -8.14
N LEU A 15 9.26 -1.75 -7.72
CA LEU A 15 8.76 -2.96 -7.04
C LEU A 15 8.08 -2.62 -5.72
N PHE A 16 8.71 -1.77 -4.91
CA PHE A 16 8.15 -1.31 -3.64
C PHE A 16 6.84 -0.53 -3.83
N SER A 17 6.80 0.40 -4.80
CA SER A 17 5.60 1.19 -5.12
C SER A 17 4.45 0.31 -5.61
N SER A 18 4.75 -0.67 -6.45
CA SER A 18 3.78 -1.66 -6.93
C SER A 18 3.22 -2.48 -5.77
N TYR A 19 4.08 -2.99 -4.89
CA TYR A 19 3.68 -3.74 -3.70
C TYR A 19 2.77 -2.89 -2.78
N LEU A 20 3.19 -1.66 -2.47
CA LEU A 20 2.42 -0.74 -1.63
C LEU A 20 1.05 -0.40 -2.24
N THR A 21 0.99 -0.24 -3.56
CA THR A 21 -0.27 0.01 -4.29
C THR A 21 -1.21 -1.20 -4.17
N ALA A 22 -0.70 -2.41 -4.41
CA ALA A 22 -1.49 -3.63 -4.29
C ALA A 22 -2.01 -3.86 -2.87
N TYR A 23 -1.16 -3.62 -1.86
CA TYR A 23 -1.57 -3.65 -0.45
C TYR A 23 -2.66 -2.62 -0.17
N THR A 24 -2.51 -1.38 -0.66
CA THR A 24 -3.49 -0.30 -0.44
C THR A 24 -4.86 -0.66 -1.02
N ILE A 25 -4.91 -1.15 -2.26
CA ILE A 25 -6.16 -1.53 -2.93
C ILE A 25 -6.86 -2.65 -2.16
N THR A 26 -6.13 -3.70 -1.80
CA THR A 26 -6.69 -4.85 -1.09
C THR A 26 -7.14 -4.48 0.33
N ALA A 27 -6.33 -3.71 1.07
CA ALA A 27 -6.65 -3.28 2.42
C ALA A 27 -7.91 -2.41 2.48
N HIS A 28 -8.03 -1.41 1.60
CA HIS A 28 -9.23 -0.58 1.51
C HIS A 28 -10.45 -1.37 1.01
N GLY A 29 -10.26 -2.25 0.02
CA GLY A 29 -11.32 -3.10 -0.53
C GLY A 29 -11.92 -4.04 0.51
N ILE A 30 -11.06 -4.72 1.29
CA ILE A 30 -11.50 -5.64 2.34
C ILE A 30 -12.11 -4.87 3.51
N SER A 31 -11.44 -3.82 3.99
CA SER A 31 -11.91 -3.07 5.17
C SER A 31 -13.27 -2.43 4.93
N SER A 32 -13.48 -1.80 3.77
CA SER A 32 -14.76 -1.15 3.46
C SER A 32 -15.93 -2.12 3.36
N LYS A 33 -15.68 -3.37 2.94
CA LYS A 33 -16.74 -4.39 2.79
C LYS A 33 -17.00 -5.16 4.07
N HIS A 34 -15.93 -5.51 4.79
CA HIS A 34 -15.95 -6.55 5.81
C HIS A 34 -15.69 -6.04 7.23
N ILE A 35 -15.30 -4.79 7.43
CA ILE A 35 -15.09 -4.20 8.75
C ILE A 35 -16.21 -3.21 9.05
N ILE A 36 -16.71 -3.24 10.29
CA ILE A 36 -17.72 -2.33 10.82
C ILE A 36 -17.29 -1.78 12.17
N GLU A 37 -17.56 -0.49 12.39
CA GLU A 37 -17.44 0.16 13.69
C GLU A 37 -18.76 -0.02 14.46
N PHE A 38 -18.72 -0.69 15.62
CA PHE A 38 -19.89 -0.95 16.45
C PHE A 38 -19.52 -0.82 17.93
N ASN A 39 -20.32 -0.12 18.72
CA ASN A 39 -20.05 0.14 20.14
C ASN A 39 -18.61 0.60 20.44
N ASN A 40 -18.10 1.56 19.65
CA ASN A 40 -16.74 2.12 19.76
C ASN A 40 -15.60 1.09 19.57
N ASP A 41 -15.89 -0.10 19.06
CA ASP A 41 -14.90 -1.11 18.73
C ASP A 41 -15.02 -1.50 17.23
N LEU A 42 -13.98 -2.16 16.72
CA LEU A 42 -13.92 -2.65 15.34
C LEU A 42 -14.21 -4.15 15.28
N TYR A 43 -15.10 -4.53 14.37
CA TYR A 43 -15.50 -5.91 14.15
C TYR A 43 -15.43 -6.26 12.67
N TRP A 44 -15.02 -7.50 12.39
CA TRP A 44 -15.32 -8.14 11.13
C TRP A 44 -16.79 -8.51 11.09
N ARG A 45 -17.44 -8.30 9.95
CA ARG A 45 -18.86 -8.61 9.73
C ARG A 45 -19.16 -10.10 9.75
N THR A 46 -18.13 -10.94 9.58
CA THR A 46 -18.24 -12.40 9.53
C THR A 46 -17.10 -13.06 10.30
N SER A 47 -17.23 -14.38 10.47
CA SER A 47 -16.29 -15.24 11.21
C SER A 47 -15.82 -16.43 10.35
N PRO A 48 -14.61 -16.98 10.61
CA PRO A 48 -13.55 -16.43 11.46
C PRO A 48 -13.05 -15.06 11.02
N SER A 49 -12.36 -14.36 11.91
CA SER A 49 -11.79 -13.03 11.66
C SER A 49 -10.81 -13.05 10.49
N GLY A 50 -10.88 -11.99 9.68
CA GLY A 50 -9.89 -11.72 8.64
C GLY A 50 -8.60 -11.17 9.24
N SER A 51 -7.71 -10.70 8.38
CA SER A 51 -6.44 -10.07 8.81
C SER A 51 -6.06 -8.96 7.86
N LEU A 52 -5.62 -7.80 8.36
CA LEU A 52 -5.00 -6.74 7.52
C LEU A 52 -3.48 -6.90 7.46
N PHE A 53 -2.89 -7.56 8.45
CA PHE A 53 -1.48 -7.86 8.54
C PHE A 53 -1.17 -9.36 8.27
N PRO A 54 -0.01 -9.70 7.68
CA PRO A 54 0.90 -8.85 6.90
C PRO A 54 0.38 -8.54 5.49
N TRP A 55 -0.56 -9.36 5.00
CA TRP A 55 -1.28 -9.14 3.75
C TRP A 55 -2.79 -9.17 4.02
N PRO A 56 -3.59 -8.26 3.42
CA PRO A 56 -5.01 -8.20 3.66
C PRO A 56 -5.72 -9.48 3.19
N ARG A 57 -6.50 -10.07 4.09
CA ARG A 57 -7.25 -11.31 3.91
C ARG A 57 -8.68 -11.13 4.39
N GLU A 58 -9.62 -11.61 3.59
CA GLU A 58 -11.04 -11.55 3.90
C GLU A 58 -11.36 -12.44 5.11
N PRO A 59 -12.37 -12.05 5.91
CA PRO A 59 -12.90 -12.93 6.95
C PRO A 59 -13.64 -14.13 6.34
N GLY A 60 -13.90 -15.14 7.15
CA GLY A 60 -14.67 -16.32 6.73
C GLY A 60 -16.14 -16.03 6.45
N MET A 61 -16.90 -17.07 6.11
CA MET A 61 -18.27 -16.93 5.58
C MET A 61 -19.37 -16.96 6.65
N LEU A 62 -19.05 -17.21 7.93
CA LEU A 62 -20.06 -17.35 8.98
C LEU A 62 -20.60 -15.99 9.39
N GLN A 63 -21.92 -15.83 9.43
CA GLN A 63 -22.59 -14.58 9.83
C GLN A 63 -22.56 -14.38 11.34
N ALA A 64 -21.37 -14.10 11.87
CA ALA A 64 -21.13 -13.78 13.26
C ALA A 64 -20.06 -12.68 13.33
N LEU A 65 -20.31 -11.65 14.14
CA LEU A 65 -19.34 -10.59 14.39
C LEU A 65 -18.11 -11.20 15.07
N SER A 66 -16.92 -10.98 14.49
CA SER A 66 -15.66 -11.32 15.14
C SER A 66 -14.85 -10.06 15.41
N LYS A 67 -14.20 -10.00 16.58
CA LYS A 67 -13.43 -8.83 16.97
C LYS A 67 -12.20 -8.67 16.07
N VAL A 68 -11.94 -7.45 15.61
CA VAL A 68 -10.69 -7.14 14.90
C VAL A 68 -9.55 -7.17 15.92
N ASN A 69 -8.43 -7.81 15.58
CA ASN A 69 -7.27 -7.88 16.46
C ASN A 69 -6.62 -6.50 16.64
N GLU A 70 -5.80 -6.32 17.68
CA GLU A 70 -5.24 -5.01 18.02
C GLU A 70 -4.28 -4.46 16.94
N ILE A 71 -3.54 -5.31 16.24
CA ILE A 71 -2.63 -4.89 15.17
C ILE A 71 -3.42 -4.32 13.99
N ASP A 72 -4.48 -5.02 13.57
CA ASP A 72 -5.35 -4.62 12.48
C ASP A 72 -6.17 -3.38 12.84
N LYS A 73 -6.52 -3.18 14.11
CA LYS A 73 -7.12 -1.92 14.57
C LYS A 73 -6.17 -0.74 14.36
N ILE A 74 -4.90 -0.89 14.72
CA ILE A 74 -3.87 0.14 14.52
C ILE A 74 -3.73 0.46 13.03
N ILE A 75 -3.69 -0.57 12.18
CA ILE A 75 -3.65 -0.41 10.72
C ILE A 75 -4.89 0.32 10.24
N TYR A 76 -6.08 -0.11 10.65
CA TYR A 76 -7.33 0.50 10.19
C TYR A 76 -7.40 1.98 10.57
N TYR A 77 -7.17 2.34 11.84
CA TYR A 77 -7.33 3.71 12.29
C TYR A 77 -6.23 4.67 11.81
N ASN A 78 -4.98 4.21 11.64
CA ASN A 78 -3.87 5.08 11.25
C ASN A 78 -3.58 5.06 9.75
N LEU A 79 -3.84 3.93 9.09
CA LEU A 79 -3.41 3.69 7.71
C LEU A 79 -4.57 3.74 6.71
N ILE A 80 -5.73 3.19 7.07
CA ILE A 80 -6.87 3.04 6.15
C ILE A 80 -7.88 4.17 6.30
N LYS A 81 -8.43 4.38 7.50
CA LYS A 81 -9.48 5.39 7.77
C LYS A 81 -9.07 6.82 7.36
N PRO A 82 -7.85 7.30 7.68
CA PRO A 82 -7.38 8.62 7.23
C PRO A 82 -6.81 8.63 5.80
N PHE A 83 -6.92 7.53 5.04
CA PHE A 83 -6.34 7.39 3.70
C PHE A 83 -4.80 7.56 3.64
N THR A 84 -4.08 7.38 4.76
CA THR A 84 -2.62 7.49 4.82
C THR A 84 -1.91 6.55 3.84
N LEU A 85 -2.41 5.33 3.66
CA LEU A 85 -1.87 4.38 2.67
C LEU A 85 -2.00 4.90 1.24
N LEU A 86 -3.16 5.45 0.89
CA LEU A 86 -3.39 6.04 -0.42
C LEU A 86 -2.42 7.21 -0.67
N ILE A 87 -2.32 8.14 0.29
CA ILE A 87 -1.44 9.30 0.18
C ILE A 87 0.03 8.87 0.07
N SER A 88 0.48 7.95 0.92
CA SER A 88 1.87 7.45 0.87
C SER A 88 2.18 6.74 -0.46
N SER A 89 1.25 5.92 -0.95
CA SER A 89 1.37 5.27 -2.27
C SER A 89 1.51 6.29 -3.40
N LEU A 90 0.72 7.37 -3.39
CA LEU A 90 0.84 8.44 -4.39
C LEU A 90 2.17 9.17 -4.30
N ILE A 91 2.64 9.49 -3.10
CA ILE A 91 3.95 10.14 -2.89
C ILE A 91 5.09 9.29 -3.45
N VAL A 92 5.09 7.98 -3.17
CA VAL A 92 6.12 7.06 -3.67
C VAL A 92 6.10 7.01 -5.20
N TRP A 93 4.92 6.99 -5.83
CA TRP A 93 4.80 7.05 -7.29
C TRP A 93 5.30 8.37 -7.89
N ILE A 94 5.02 9.50 -7.24
CA ILE A 94 5.53 10.82 -7.66
C ILE A 94 7.06 10.85 -7.61
N ILE A 95 7.66 10.39 -6.51
CA ILE A 95 9.12 10.34 -6.35
C ILE A 95 9.74 9.42 -7.41
N THR A 96 9.16 8.23 -7.60
CA THR A 96 9.62 7.26 -8.60
C THR A 96 9.57 7.85 -10.00
N SER A 97 8.48 8.55 -10.35
CA SER A 97 8.31 9.21 -11.64
C SER A 97 9.35 10.33 -11.86
N ILE A 98 9.60 11.16 -10.86
CA ILE A 98 10.61 12.22 -10.93
C ILE A 98 12.01 11.62 -11.17
N LEU A 99 12.34 10.51 -10.51
CA LEU A 99 13.64 9.84 -10.67
C LEU A 99 13.82 9.24 -12.06
N ILE A 100 12.76 8.61 -12.61
CA ILE A 100 12.76 8.10 -13.98
C ILE A 100 12.98 9.26 -14.97
N LEU A 101 12.22 10.35 -14.85
CA LEU A 101 12.35 11.51 -15.74
C LEU A 101 13.76 12.14 -15.69
N LYS A 102 14.36 12.23 -14.50
CA LYS A 102 15.74 12.71 -14.33
C LYS A 102 16.74 11.77 -15.01
N SER A 103 16.57 10.46 -14.87
CA SER A 103 17.44 9.46 -15.49
C SER A 103 17.38 9.53 -17.02
N LEU A 104 16.18 9.64 -17.60
CA LEU A 104 15.97 9.77 -19.04
C LEU A 104 16.58 11.05 -19.62
N LYS A 105 16.44 12.19 -18.92
CA LYS A 105 17.08 13.45 -19.32
C LYS A 105 18.61 13.33 -19.35
N HIS A 106 19.21 12.63 -18.38
CA HIS A 106 20.65 12.41 -18.34
C HIS A 106 21.14 11.51 -19.48
N LEU A 107 20.37 10.50 -19.85
CA LEU A 107 20.69 9.63 -20.99
C LEU A 107 20.65 10.42 -22.31
N LYS A 108 19.59 11.19 -22.54
CA LYS A 108 19.43 12.02 -23.76
C LYS A 108 20.55 13.06 -23.92
N ARG A 109 20.99 13.68 -22.83
CA ARG A 109 22.07 14.69 -22.87
C ARG A 109 23.45 14.07 -23.14
N SER A 110 23.66 12.82 -22.74
CA SER A 110 24.90 12.06 -22.99
C SER A 110 25.01 11.54 -24.43
N SER A 111 23.89 11.38 -25.14
CA SER A 111 23.86 10.91 -26.54
C SER A 111 23.92 12.06 -27.56
N SER A 112 23.59 13.30 -27.16
CA SER A 112 23.65 14.49 -28.03
C SER A 112 24.99 15.22 -27.99
N SER A 113 25.95 14.73 -27.21
CA SER A 113 27.31 15.28 -27.07
C SER A 113 28.39 14.39 -27.73
N LEU A 114 27.95 13.40 -28.51
CA LEU A 114 28.74 12.53 -29.37
C LEU A 114 28.31 12.80 -30.81
#